data_AF-A0A2U3LIX2-F1
#
_entry.id   AF-A0A2U3LIX2-F1
#
_cell.length_a   1.000
_cell.length_b   1.000
_cell.length_c   1.000
_cell.angle_alpha   90.00
_cell.angle_beta   90.00
_cell.angle_gamma   90.00
#
_symmetry.space_group_name_H-M   'P 1'
#
loop_
_entity.id
_entity.type
_entity.pdbx_description
1 polymer ?
#
loop_
_entity_poly.entity_id
_entity_poly.type
_entity_poly.pdbx_seq_one_letter_code
_entity_poly.pdbx_strand_id
1 'polypeptide(L)'
;MGIIGTVMGLVMVLGNLSDPSSLSESIASAFIATLYGVGSANLLWLPIASKLKMKDKAEVSAMEMVLDGILSIQAGENPSILKEKLKTHAGSMLPAEGKAEDGAAASGRAAVGQS
;
A
#
# COMPACT_ATOMS: atom_id res chain seq x y z
N MET A 1 -3.60 6.72 -17.75
CA MET A 1 -4.92 7.33 -18.04
C MET A 1 -4.92 8.86 -17.91
N GLY A 2 -4.27 9.50 -16.93
CA GLY A 2 -4.24 10.97 -16.82
C GLY A 2 -3.59 11.72 -18.00
N ILE A 3 -2.43 11.25 -18.49
CA ILE A 3 -1.73 11.84 -19.64
C ILE A 3 -2.56 11.70 -20.95
N ILE A 4 -3.42 10.69 -21.05
CA ILE A 4 -4.29 10.54 -22.23
C ILE A 4 -5.37 11.64 -22.24
N GLY A 5 -5.85 12.07 -21.06
CA GLY A 5 -6.80 13.16 -20.92
C GLY A 5 -6.23 14.53 -21.31
N THR A 6 -4.97 14.81 -20.97
CA THR A 6 -4.29 16.03 -21.43
C THR A 6 -4.09 16.03 -22.94
N VAL A 7 -3.66 14.90 -23.51
CA VAL A 7 -3.43 14.78 -24.95
C VAL A 7 -4.75 14.94 -25.72
N MET A 8 -5.84 14.30 -25.28
CA MET A 8 -7.18 14.49 -25.87
C MET A 8 -7.64 15.96 -25.81
N GLY A 9 -7.44 16.63 -24.67
CA GLY A 9 -7.79 18.05 -24.51
C GLY A 9 -6.99 18.97 -25.43
N LEU A 10 -5.69 18.73 -25.57
CA LEU A 10 -4.82 19.49 -26.48
C LEU A 10 -5.19 19.26 -27.96
N VAL A 11 -5.56 18.04 -28.34
CA VAL A 11 -6.04 17.75 -29.71
C VAL A 11 -7.34 18.50 -30.03
N MET A 12 -8.27 18.55 -29.07
CA MET A 12 -9.55 19.27 -29.25
C MET A 12 -9.34 20.79 -29.34
N VAL A 13 -8.40 21.32 -28.56
CA VAL A 13 -7.97 22.72 -28.59
C VAL A 13 -7.34 23.09 -29.92
N LEU A 14 -6.44 22.26 -30.46
CA LEU A 14 -5.78 22.50 -31.75
C LEU A 14 -6.75 22.37 -32.94
N GLY A 15 -7.83 21.61 -32.79
CA GLY A 15 -8.86 21.45 -33.82
C GLY A 15 -9.85 22.61 -33.94
N ASN A 16 -9.99 23.46 -32.92
CA ASN A 16 -11.00 24.52 -32.88
C ASN A 16 -10.46 25.83 -32.29
N LEU A 17 -9.56 26.46 -33.05
CA LEU A 17 -8.88 27.71 -32.67
C LEU A 17 -9.76 28.97 -32.80
N SER A 18 -10.98 28.82 -33.30
CA SER A 18 -11.79 29.94 -33.80
C SER A 18 -12.52 30.71 -32.70
N ASP A 19 -12.83 30.06 -31.56
CA ASP A 19 -13.58 30.66 -30.46
C ASP A 19 -12.82 30.53 -29.11
N PRO A 20 -12.39 31.64 -28.48
CA PRO A 20 -11.68 31.65 -27.20
C PRO A 20 -12.46 31.01 -26.05
N SER A 21 -13.79 31.08 -26.06
CA SER A 21 -14.66 30.58 -25.00
C SER A 21 -14.63 29.04 -24.91
N SER A 22 -14.78 28.34 -26.03
CA SER A 22 -14.73 26.86 -26.10
C SER A 22 -13.34 26.29 -25.80
N LEU A 23 -12.30 27.08 -26.09
CA LEU A 23 -10.91 26.80 -25.78
C LEU A 23 -10.69 26.71 -24.27
N SER A 24 -11.18 27.69 -23.52
CA SER A 24 -11.01 27.75 -22.06
C SER A 24 -11.70 26.57 -21.34
N GLU A 25 -12.88 26.17 -21.83
CA GLU A 25 -13.67 25.08 -21.26
C GLU A 25 -13.04 23.69 -21.53
N SER A 26 -12.52 23.49 -22.75
CA SER A 26 -11.82 22.26 -23.15
C SER A 26 -10.54 22.05 -22.34
N ILE A 27 -9.76 23.11 -22.13
CA ILE A 27 -8.52 23.06 -21.34
C ILE A 27 -8.83 22.78 -19.86
N ALA A 28 -9.85 23.41 -19.28
CA ALA A 28 -10.26 23.18 -17.90
C ALA A 28 -10.64 21.71 -17.66
N SER A 29 -11.43 21.11 -18.56
CA SER A 29 -11.82 19.70 -18.46
C SER A 29 -10.62 18.75 -18.53
N ALA A 30 -9.63 19.04 -19.37
CA ALA A 30 -8.41 18.24 -19.51
C ALA A 30 -7.54 18.25 -18.24
N PHE A 31 -7.45 19.41 -17.58
CA PHE A 31 -6.75 19.51 -16.30
C PHE A 31 -7.48 18.78 -15.18
N ILE A 32 -8.82 18.85 -15.12
CA ILE A 32 -9.62 18.11 -14.13
C ILE A 32 -9.46 16.60 -14.33
N ALA A 33 -9.48 16.12 -15.58
CA ALA A 33 -9.24 14.71 -15.90
C ALA A 33 -7.85 14.23 -15.43
N THR A 34 -6.85 15.11 -15.52
CA THR A 34 -5.47 14.83 -15.09
C THR A 34 -5.33 14.82 -13.58
N LEU A 35 -5.94 15.80 -12.90
CA LEU A 35 -6.00 15.88 -11.45
C LEU A 35 -6.66 14.63 -10.87
N TYR A 36 -7.81 14.23 -11.43
CA TYR A 36 -8.51 13.02 -10.96
C TYR A 36 -7.70 11.76 -11.28
N GLY A 37 -7.08 11.68 -12.47
CA GLY A 37 -6.27 10.52 -12.85
C GLY A 37 -5.05 10.31 -11.94
N VAL A 38 -4.25 11.36 -11.73
CA VAL A 38 -3.05 11.28 -10.87
C VAL A 38 -3.44 11.20 -9.40
N GLY A 39 -4.47 11.95 -8.99
CA GLY A 39 -5.03 11.91 -7.64
C GLY A 39 -5.50 10.52 -7.27
N SER A 40 -6.39 9.90 -8.05
CA SER A 40 -6.87 8.55 -7.77
C SER A 40 -5.77 7.48 -7.85
N ALA A 41 -4.79 7.63 -8.76
CA ALA A 41 -3.67 6.70 -8.84
C ALA A 41 -2.84 6.69 -7.54
N ASN A 42 -2.49 7.87 -7.04
CA ASN A 42 -1.63 8.00 -5.87
C ASN A 42 -2.39 7.79 -4.55
N LEU A 43 -3.64 8.23 -4.46
CA LEU A 43 -4.42 8.15 -3.21
C LEU A 43 -5.11 6.80 -3.01
N LEU A 44 -5.51 6.12 -4.09
CA LEU A 44 -6.27 4.87 -3.99
C LEU A 44 -5.46 3.67 -4.48
N TRP A 45 -4.91 3.74 -5.70
CA TRP A 45 -4.28 2.58 -6.32
C TRP A 45 -2.95 2.19 -5.65
N LEU A 46 -2.10 3.15 -5.32
CA LEU A 46 -0.84 2.89 -4.62
C LEU A 46 -1.02 2.22 -3.25
N PRO A 47 -1.86 2.73 -2.31
CA PRO A 47 -2.04 2.06 -1.02
C PRO A 47 -2.72 0.69 -1.15
N ILE A 48 -3.62 0.50 -2.11
CA ILE A 48 -4.21 -0.81 -2.40
C ILE A 48 -3.13 -1.79 -2.89
N ALA A 49 -2.28 -1.37 -3.83
CA ALA A 49 -1.19 -2.19 -4.35
C ALA A 49 -0.19 -2.57 -3.25
N SER A 50 0.16 -1.63 -2.36
CA SER A 50 1.03 -1.91 -1.21
C SER A 50 0.40 -2.91 -0.24
N LYS A 51 -0.89 -2.77 0.08
CA LYS A 51 -1.60 -3.73 0.93
C LYS A 51 -1.66 -5.11 0.29
N LEU A 52 -1.87 -5.19 -1.01
CA LEU A 52 -1.90 -6.46 -1.73
C LEU A 52 -0.51 -7.12 -1.74
N LYS A 53 0.56 -6.37 -2.00
CA LYS A 53 1.94 -6.86 -1.90
C LYS A 53 2.29 -7.36 -0.50
N MET A 54 1.79 -6.71 0.55
CA MET A 54 2.01 -7.20 1.92
C MET A 54 1.35 -8.56 2.15
N LYS A 55 0.12 -8.76 1.65
CA LYS A 55 -0.58 -10.04 1.75
C LYS A 55 0.12 -11.13 0.91
N ASP A 56 0.50 -10.79 -0.31
CA ASP A 56 1.25 -11.66 -1.21
C ASP A 56 2.56 -12.13 -0.57
N LYS A 57 3.34 -11.22 0.04
CA LYS A 57 4.56 -11.58 0.75
C LYS A 57 4.31 -12.54 1.93
N ALA A 58 3.21 -12.35 2.67
CA ALA A 58 2.85 -13.25 3.76
C ALA A 58 2.46 -14.64 3.25
N GLU A 59 1.73 -14.71 2.13
CA GLU A 59 1.34 -15.95 1.48
C GLU A 59 2.55 -16.71 0.92
N VAL A 60 3.43 -16.02 0.19
CA VAL A 60 4.68 -16.61 -0.34
C VAL A 60 5.54 -17.15 0.79
N SER A 61 5.72 -16.39 1.88
CA SER A 61 6.51 -16.86 3.02
C SER A 61 5.88 -18.08 3.72
N ALA A 62 4.55 -18.21 3.73
CA ALA A 62 3.88 -19.40 4.24
C ALA A 62 4.10 -20.61 3.32
N MET A 63 4.08 -20.42 2.00
CA MET A 63 4.38 -21.47 1.04
C MET A 63 5.85 -21.91 1.13
N GLU A 64 6.79 -20.98 1.29
CA GLU A 64 8.22 -21.27 1.52
C GLU A 64 8.42 -22.11 2.79
N MET A 65 7.75 -21.75 3.90
CA MET A 65 7.79 -22.53 5.13
C MET A 65 7.30 -23.97 4.92
N VAL A 66 6.21 -24.17 4.17
CA VAL A 66 5.69 -25.51 3.85
C VAL A 66 6.67 -26.28 2.98
N LEU A 67 7.28 -25.63 1.99
CA LEU A 67 8.28 -26.23 1.10
C LEU A 67 9.50 -26.72 1.89
N ASP A 68 10.06 -25.87 2.75
CA ASP A 68 11.17 -26.22 3.65
C ASP A 68 10.78 -27.39 4.55
N GLY A 69 9.54 -27.41 5.06
CA GLY A 69 8.98 -28.51 5.83
C GLY A 69 9.03 -29.84 5.10
N ILE A 70 8.59 -29.87 3.84
CA ILE A 70 8.57 -31.06 2.99
C ILE A 70 10.01 -31.52 2.67
N LEU A 71 10.91 -30.59 2.34
CA LEU A 71 12.30 -30.90 2.03
C LEU A 71 13.04 -31.50 3.24
N SER A 72 12.83 -30.94 4.44
CA SER A 72 13.40 -31.50 5.68
C SER A 72 12.87 -32.89 6.01
N ILE A 73 11.59 -33.17 5.75
CA ILE A 73 11.02 -34.52 5.91
C ILE A 73 11.67 -35.49 4.92
N GLN A 74 11.83 -35.08 3.65
CA GLN A 74 12.48 -35.91 2.63
C GLN A 74 13.95 -36.19 2.97
N ALA A 75 14.67 -35.20 3.53
CA ALA A 75 16.05 -35.34 3.97
C ALA A 75 16.21 -36.21 5.23
N GLY A 76 15.11 -36.60 5.89
CA GLY A 76 15.13 -37.41 7.11
C GLY A 76 15.63 -36.64 8.34
N GLU A 77 15.48 -35.31 8.37
CA GLU A 77 15.87 -34.51 9.53
C GLU A 77 15.07 -34.89 10.78
N ASN A 78 15.69 -34.81 11.96
CA ASN A 78 15.03 -35.10 13.23
C ASN A 78 13.83 -34.14 13.43
N PRO A 79 12.62 -34.64 13.76
CA PRO A 79 11.43 -33.83 13.96
C PRO A 79 11.58 -32.68 14.96
N SER A 80 12.47 -32.79 15.95
CA SER A 80 12.77 -31.70 16.89
C SER A 80 13.49 -30.54 16.21
N ILE A 81 14.45 -30.83 15.34
CA ILE A 81 15.21 -29.81 14.58
C ILE A 81 14.29 -29.14 13.55
N LEU A 82 13.44 -29.94 12.88
CA LEU A 82 12.44 -29.43 11.95
C LEU A 82 11.47 -28.45 12.62
N LYS A 83 10.96 -28.81 13.80
CA LYS A 83 10.08 -27.93 14.59
C LYS A 83 10.77 -26.62 14.93
N GLU A 84 12.04 -26.63 15.31
CA GLU A 84 12.79 -25.43 15.64
C GLU A 84 13.00 -24.52 14.43
N LYS A 85 13.38 -25.09 13.27
CA LYS A 85 13.50 -24.36 11.99
C LYS A 85 12.20 -23.69 11.57
N LEU A 86 11.07 -24.41 11.63
CA LEU A 86 9.76 -23.88 11.27
C LEU A 86 9.28 -22.82 12.27
N LYS A 87 9.63 -22.95 13.56
CA LYS A 87 9.30 -21.97 14.60
C LYS A 87 10.02 -20.64 14.38
N THR A 88 11.26 -20.66 13.90
CA THR A 88 11.99 -19.44 13.49
C THR A 88 11.34 -18.79 12.28
N HIS A 89 10.87 -19.57 11.30
CA HIS A 89 10.12 -19.08 10.15
C HIS A 89 8.78 -18.44 10.57
N ALA A 90 8.04 -19.08 11.49
CA ALA A 90 6.75 -18.59 11.99
C ALA A 90 6.89 -17.39 12.95
N GLY A 91 7.99 -17.31 13.71
CA GLY A 91 8.31 -16.16 14.57
C GLY A 91 8.54 -14.86 13.79
N SER A 92 8.78 -14.95 12.47
CA SER A 92 8.82 -13.79 11.57
C SER A 92 7.43 -13.31 11.09
N MET A 93 6.36 -14.10 11.31
CA MET A 93 4.97 -13.79 10.93
C MET A 93 4.09 -13.30 12.09
N LEU A 94 4.39 -13.70 13.32
CA LEU A 94 3.67 -13.24 14.51
C LEU A 94 4.43 -12.05 15.11
N PRO A 95 3.81 -10.86 15.24
CA PRO A 95 4.26 -9.89 16.21
C PRO A 95 4.36 -10.63 17.54
N ALA A 96 5.55 -10.67 18.12
CA ALA A 96 5.77 -11.25 19.44
C ALA A 96 4.64 -10.79 20.37
N GLU A 97 3.89 -11.74 20.91
CA GLU A 97 2.86 -11.46 21.90
C GLU A 97 3.46 -10.58 23.02
N GLY A 98 2.85 -9.43 23.23
CA GLY A 98 2.82 -8.72 24.49
C GLY A 98 4.16 -8.37 25.15
N LYS A 99 4.77 -7.26 24.73
CA LYS A 99 5.43 -6.31 25.65
C LYS A 99 5.24 -4.87 25.16
N ALA A 100 4.02 -4.36 25.27
CA ALA A 100 3.79 -2.93 25.41
C ALA A 100 3.75 -2.63 26.91
N GLU A 101 4.93 -2.57 27.52
CA GLU A 101 5.09 -1.95 28.84
C GLU A 101 5.20 -0.43 28.65
N ASP A 102 4.30 0.26 29.35
CA ASP A 102 4.46 1.55 30.01
C ASP A 102 5.19 2.70 29.30
N GLY A 103 4.45 3.77 29.00
CA GLY A 103 5.07 5.04 28.66
C GLY A 103 4.20 6.07 27.94
N ALA A 104 2.94 6.30 28.36
CA ALA A 104 2.19 7.48 27.91
C ALA A 104 1.06 7.89 28.87
N ALA A 105 1.32 7.90 30.18
CA ALA A 105 0.45 8.53 31.17
C ALA A 105 1.11 9.82 31.70
N ALA A 106 1.27 10.85 30.86
CA ALA A 106 1.64 12.20 31.30
C ALA A 106 1.46 13.26 30.19
N SER A 107 0.25 13.51 29.71
CA SER A 107 -0.09 14.78 29.04
C SER A 107 -1.61 14.90 28.89
N GLY A 108 -2.28 15.39 29.93
CA GLY A 108 -3.73 15.54 29.90
C GLY A 108 -4.37 16.17 31.14
N ARG A 109 -3.57 16.76 32.04
CA ARG A 109 -4.07 17.44 33.24
C ARG A 109 -3.33 18.76 33.46
N ALA A 110 -3.47 19.67 32.50
CA ALA A 110 -3.00 21.04 32.60
C ALA A 110 -3.89 21.98 31.76
N ALA A 111 -5.21 21.92 31.98
CA ALA A 111 -6.14 22.96 31.52
C ALA A 111 -7.52 22.69 32.12
N VAL A 112 -7.72 23.00 33.41
CA VAL A 112 -8.98 23.44 34.02
C VAL A 112 -8.73 23.68 35.50
N GLY A 113 -8.94 24.93 35.94
CA GLY A 113 -9.08 25.28 37.35
C GLY A 113 -7.85 25.91 38.01
N GLN A 114 -7.66 27.22 37.78
CA GLN A 114 -7.55 28.24 38.84
C GLN A 114 -6.99 29.55 38.25
N SER A 115 -7.88 30.52 38.06
CA SER A 115 -7.68 31.96 38.32
C SER A 115 -9.05 32.60 38.32
#